data_AF-A0A2D5XPA3-F1
#
_entry.id   AF-A0A2D5XPA3-F1
#
_cell.length_a   1.000
_cell.length_b   1.000
_cell.length_c   1.000
_cell.angle_alpha   90.00
_cell.angle_beta   90.00
_cell.angle_gamma   90.00
#
_symmetry.space_group_name_H-M   'P 1'
#
loop_
_entity.id
_entity.type
_entity.pdbx_description
1 polymer ?
#
loop_
_entity_poly.entity_id
_entity_poly.type
_entity_poly.pdbx_seq_one_letter_code
_entity_poly.pdbx_strand_id
1 'polypeptide(L)'
;MDPWHTQACVHGRTTMMQAKHLPLLLLAFGLIVHQPEAGPQDAPAPKATESKPPSAPFIRLMEEGSFVHLQVAARSFQGHDEEGQPSGPRITLCAAMHVGEAAFYSSMQKQLDACDVVLFEGVGGMPIALDAEGVNKTSEKAAIAVTRRRMRAAATAIAQFRSRHDRYPTDLSQLSSLLPSKGHGHPALIDFWGTVLIYQRHPPAEEGAEGTFSLVSLGGDKKTGGEGVARDLAFSDQPPIESEEIQNKRGIQQDMAQALGLVFQLDAMNHLGSSWRNSDATAVELLGWLNGEVADQSALLKALDGSSLVADLVGSMLRLFSLSKTAQSMLRLVTIEVLARAEEVMQSKAAGLGDLMEILLDRRNKIVLADLEELLAQEEPPLKIGIIYGAAHQSEFQAALTAKGFFSTETTWRTAARVDLDGLGLPRAQVNWTRRALARSIDSMVK
;
A
#
# COMPACT_ATOMS: atom_id res chain seq x y z
N MET A 1 -71.02 34.03 -30.68
CA MET A 1 -70.17 35.21 -30.43
C MET A 1 -69.04 34.72 -29.55
N ASP A 2 -67.84 34.58 -30.11
CA ASP A 2 -66.57 34.61 -29.37
C ASP A 2 -65.45 34.91 -30.38
N PRO A 3 -64.65 35.98 -30.19
CA PRO A 3 -63.70 36.43 -31.19
C PRO A 3 -62.24 36.01 -30.90
N TRP A 4 -61.60 35.47 -31.96
CA TRP A 4 -60.27 35.79 -32.52
C TRP A 4 -58.95 35.70 -31.70
N HIS A 5 -58.05 34.83 -32.23
CA HIS A 5 -56.58 34.96 -32.44
C HIS A 5 -55.62 35.05 -31.21
N THR A 6 -54.42 34.46 -31.16
CA THR A 6 -53.37 34.29 -32.20
C THR A 6 -52.29 33.25 -31.76
N GLN A 7 -51.53 32.76 -32.74
CA GLN A 7 -50.39 31.82 -32.74
C GLN A 7 -49.24 32.07 -31.73
N ALA A 8 -48.55 30.99 -31.33
CA ALA A 8 -47.09 30.84 -31.54
C ALA A 8 -46.63 29.38 -31.30
N CYS A 9 -45.72 28.93 -32.16
CA CYS A 9 -45.15 27.60 -32.26
C CYS A 9 -43.67 27.67 -31.86
N VAL A 10 -43.17 26.83 -30.94
CA VAL A 10 -41.73 26.52 -30.83
C VAL A 10 -41.53 25.07 -30.43
N HIS A 11 -40.77 24.37 -31.26
CA HIS A 11 -40.29 23.00 -31.11
C HIS A 11 -39.25 22.89 -29.98
N GLY A 12 -39.49 22.03 -28.99
CA GLY A 12 -38.45 21.54 -28.09
C GLY A 12 -37.75 20.31 -28.68
N ARG A 13 -36.57 20.49 -29.26
CA ARG A 13 -35.68 19.38 -29.64
C ARG A 13 -35.02 18.82 -28.37
N THR A 14 -35.19 17.53 -28.16
CA THR A 14 -34.41 16.69 -27.24
C THR A 14 -32.97 16.61 -27.73
N THR A 15 -32.03 17.23 -27.02
CA THR A 15 -30.59 17.01 -27.19
C THR A 15 -30.17 15.81 -26.35
N MET A 16 -29.79 14.72 -27.01
CA MET A 16 -29.02 13.62 -26.43
C MET A 16 -27.67 14.16 -25.92
N MET A 17 -27.46 14.15 -24.61
CA MET A 17 -26.12 14.22 -24.03
C MET A 17 -25.44 12.86 -24.21
N GLN A 18 -24.39 12.83 -25.02
CA GLN A 18 -23.49 11.68 -25.13
C GLN A 18 -22.75 11.47 -23.81
N ALA A 19 -22.97 10.33 -23.17
CA ALA A 19 -22.16 9.86 -22.06
C ALA A 19 -20.76 9.47 -22.59
N LYS A 20 -19.80 10.38 -22.44
CA LYS A 20 -18.37 10.06 -22.39
C LYS A 20 -18.02 9.81 -20.92
N HIS A 21 -16.99 9.01 -20.65
CA HIS A 21 -16.56 8.48 -19.34
C HIS A 21 -17.15 7.09 -19.00
N LEU A 22 -16.59 6.07 -19.66
CA LEU A 22 -16.65 4.68 -19.22
C LEU A 22 -15.31 4.35 -18.52
N PRO A 23 -15.30 3.76 -17.31
CA PRO A 23 -14.07 3.50 -16.57
C PRO A 23 -13.20 2.44 -17.26
N LEU A 24 -11.89 2.66 -17.21
CA LEU A 24 -10.80 1.96 -17.93
C LEU A 24 -10.84 0.42 -17.90
N LEU A 25 -11.49 -0.16 -16.88
CA LEU A 25 -11.67 -1.61 -16.72
C LEU A 25 -12.55 -2.24 -17.82
N LEU A 26 -13.45 -1.46 -18.43
CA LEU A 26 -14.31 -1.91 -19.53
C LEU A 26 -13.64 -1.82 -20.91
N LEU A 27 -12.60 -0.98 -21.07
CA LEU A 27 -11.89 -0.84 -22.36
C LEU A 27 -11.01 -2.05 -22.66
N ALA A 28 -10.41 -2.65 -21.63
CA ALA A 28 -9.71 -3.94 -21.75
C ALA A 28 -10.66 -5.09 -22.18
N PHE A 29 -11.95 -4.99 -21.85
CA PHE A 29 -12.97 -5.96 -22.23
C PHE A 29 -13.57 -5.72 -23.63
N GLY A 30 -13.67 -4.45 -24.08
CA GLY A 30 -14.09 -4.12 -25.44
C GLY A 30 -13.16 -4.65 -26.54
N LEU A 31 -11.88 -4.89 -26.21
CA LEU A 31 -10.88 -5.48 -27.10
C LEU A 31 -11.03 -7.00 -27.30
N ILE A 32 -11.86 -7.69 -26.51
CA ILE A 32 -12.03 -9.15 -26.60
C ILE A 32 -13.04 -9.55 -27.71
N VAL A 33 -13.85 -8.61 -28.22
CA VAL A 33 -14.92 -8.90 -29.20
C VAL A 33 -14.77 -8.20 -30.55
N HIS A 34 -13.78 -7.31 -30.73
CA HIS A 34 -13.61 -6.58 -32.00
C HIS A 34 -12.26 -6.86 -32.67
N GLN A 35 -12.32 -7.46 -33.87
CA GLN A 35 -11.24 -7.36 -34.86
C GLN A 35 -11.45 -6.09 -35.69
N PRO A 36 -10.42 -5.26 -35.92
CA PRO A 36 -10.44 -4.35 -37.06
C PRO A 36 -9.24 -4.52 -38.00
N GLU A 37 -9.54 -4.28 -39.28
CA GLU A 37 -8.64 -4.31 -40.44
C GLU A 37 -7.55 -3.23 -40.38
N ALA A 38 -6.47 -3.48 -41.13
CA ALA A 38 -5.27 -2.65 -41.21
C ALA A 38 -5.46 -1.37 -42.04
N GLY A 39 -4.91 -0.25 -41.57
CA GLY A 39 -4.71 1.00 -42.32
C GLY A 39 -3.42 1.71 -41.86
N PRO A 40 -2.76 2.52 -42.73
CA PRO A 40 -1.31 2.73 -42.68
C PRO A 40 -0.83 3.95 -41.86
N GLN A 41 0.48 3.92 -41.58
CA GLN A 41 1.33 4.86 -40.83
C GLN A 41 1.52 6.23 -41.50
N ASP A 42 1.66 7.29 -40.70
CA ASP A 42 2.88 8.12 -40.55
C ASP A 42 2.54 9.50 -39.96
N ALA A 43 3.16 9.83 -38.82
CA ALA A 43 3.25 11.20 -38.32
C ALA A 43 4.58 11.39 -37.55
N PRO A 44 5.23 12.56 -37.69
CA PRO A 44 6.63 12.75 -37.32
C PRO A 44 6.84 12.87 -35.80
N ALA A 45 8.00 12.39 -35.34
CA ALA A 45 8.40 12.41 -33.94
C ALA A 45 8.61 13.83 -33.39
N PRO A 46 8.11 14.15 -32.18
CA PRO A 46 8.46 15.39 -31.49
C PRO A 46 9.88 15.33 -30.91
N LYS A 47 10.52 16.50 -30.85
CA LYS A 47 11.92 16.71 -30.45
C LYS A 47 12.15 16.39 -28.96
N ALA A 48 13.28 15.75 -28.68
CA ALA A 48 13.75 15.41 -27.35
C ALA A 48 14.07 16.66 -26.53
N THR A 49 13.37 16.82 -25.41
CA THR A 49 13.83 17.60 -24.25
C THR A 49 14.85 16.75 -23.48
N GLU A 50 15.95 17.36 -23.03
CA GLU A 50 17.02 16.70 -22.27
C GLU A 50 16.47 16.00 -21.01
N SER A 51 16.28 14.68 -21.09
CA SER A 51 15.95 13.83 -19.97
C SER A 51 17.21 13.54 -19.15
N LYS A 52 17.15 13.78 -17.84
CA LYS A 52 18.08 13.24 -16.84
C LYS A 52 18.36 11.76 -17.17
N PRO A 53 19.62 11.27 -17.14
CA PRO A 53 19.92 9.88 -17.49
C PRO A 53 19.03 8.96 -16.65
N PRO A 54 18.34 7.98 -17.28
CA PRO A 54 17.37 7.17 -16.56
C PRO A 54 18.08 6.38 -15.47
N SER A 55 17.68 6.60 -14.21
CA SER A 55 18.10 5.75 -13.10
C SER A 55 17.65 4.32 -13.37
N ALA A 56 18.49 3.34 -13.05
CA ALA A 56 18.13 1.94 -13.24
C ALA A 56 16.79 1.61 -12.53
N PRO A 57 15.82 0.98 -13.20
CA PRO A 57 14.47 0.82 -12.69
C PRO A 57 14.42 -0.08 -11.45
N PHE A 58 13.33 0.03 -10.69
CA PHE A 58 13.03 -0.81 -9.54
C PHE A 58 11.98 -1.89 -9.81
N ILE A 59 11.34 -1.86 -10.98
CA ILE A 59 10.43 -2.90 -11.46
C ILE A 59 10.86 -3.30 -12.87
N ARG A 60 10.75 -4.58 -13.20
CA ARG A 60 10.93 -5.07 -14.57
C ARG A 60 10.08 -6.30 -14.84
N LEU A 61 9.79 -6.54 -16.12
CA LEU A 61 9.42 -7.87 -16.57
C LEU A 61 10.67 -8.69 -16.89
N MET A 62 10.62 -9.96 -16.57
CA MET A 62 11.60 -10.96 -16.96
C MET A 62 10.85 -12.16 -17.52
N GLU A 63 11.21 -12.60 -18.73
CA GLU A 63 10.65 -13.81 -19.33
C GLU A 63 11.62 -14.97 -19.16
N GLU A 64 11.13 -16.10 -18.65
CA GLU A 64 11.90 -17.33 -18.47
C GLU A 64 11.08 -18.52 -18.97
N GLY A 65 11.39 -19.02 -20.16
CA GLY A 65 10.62 -20.09 -20.80
C GLY A 65 9.16 -19.69 -21.02
N SER A 66 8.22 -20.40 -20.40
CA SER A 66 6.79 -20.08 -20.46
C SER A 66 6.37 -19.03 -19.43
N PHE A 67 7.23 -18.65 -18.49
CA PHE A 67 6.89 -17.75 -17.41
C PHE A 67 7.20 -16.29 -17.74
N VAL A 68 6.29 -15.40 -17.33
CA VAL A 68 6.53 -13.97 -17.22
C VAL A 68 6.55 -13.59 -15.75
N HIS A 69 7.66 -13.01 -15.31
CA HIS A 69 7.91 -12.58 -13.95
C HIS A 69 7.86 -11.07 -13.87
N LEU A 70 7.04 -10.53 -12.98
CA LEU A 70 7.21 -9.18 -12.48
C LEU A 70 8.25 -9.22 -11.36
N GLN A 71 9.41 -8.66 -11.62
CA GLN A 71 10.49 -8.57 -10.65
C GLN A 71 10.57 -7.16 -10.07
N VAL A 72 10.84 -7.11 -8.78
CA VAL A 72 10.97 -5.88 -7.99
C VAL A 72 12.33 -5.89 -7.32
N ALA A 73 13.02 -4.76 -7.33
CA ALA A 73 14.39 -4.63 -6.85
C ALA A 73 14.47 -4.25 -5.37
N ALA A 74 15.42 -4.84 -4.66
CA ALA A 74 15.99 -4.26 -3.45
C ALA A 74 17.44 -3.84 -3.75
N ARG A 75 17.77 -2.57 -3.52
CA ARG A 75 19.07 -1.97 -3.86
C ARG A 75 19.75 -1.41 -2.61
N SER A 76 20.97 -1.86 -2.37
CA SER A 76 21.79 -1.45 -1.22
C SER A 76 22.71 -0.30 -1.61
N PHE A 77 22.89 0.66 -0.72
CA PHE A 77 23.69 1.86 -0.88
C PHE A 77 24.65 2.02 0.30
N GLN A 78 25.85 2.52 0.02
CA GLN A 78 26.84 2.84 1.05
C GLN A 78 27.68 4.05 0.62
N GLY A 79 28.09 4.87 1.59
CA GLY A 79 29.01 5.98 1.35
C GLY A 79 30.45 5.48 1.19
N HIS A 80 31.35 6.38 0.79
CA HIS A 80 32.78 6.14 0.80
C HIS A 80 33.50 7.26 1.57
N ASP A 81 34.62 6.96 2.22
CA ASP A 81 35.52 7.95 2.79
C ASP A 81 36.40 8.62 1.72
N GLU A 82 37.31 9.51 2.15
CA GLU A 82 38.21 10.25 1.27
C GLU A 82 39.17 9.32 0.51
N GLU A 83 39.48 8.15 1.08
CA GLU A 83 40.29 7.08 0.50
C GLU A 83 39.49 6.13 -0.42
N GLY A 84 38.18 6.35 -0.56
CA GLY A 84 37.28 5.56 -1.39
C GLY A 84 36.87 4.22 -0.78
N GLN A 85 37.11 3.99 0.52
CA GLN A 85 36.66 2.80 1.23
C GLN A 85 35.21 2.95 1.70
N PRO A 86 34.43 1.86 1.76
CA PRO A 86 33.05 1.92 2.25
C PRO A 86 32.98 2.50 3.67
N SER A 87 32.20 3.57 3.82
CA SER A 87 32.06 4.30 5.08
C SER A 87 30.58 4.53 5.42
N GLY A 88 30.30 4.57 6.71
CA GLY A 88 28.96 4.78 7.23
C GLY A 88 28.00 3.60 7.01
N PRO A 89 26.71 3.83 7.29
CA PRO A 89 25.71 2.78 7.32
C PRO A 89 25.33 2.29 5.92
N ARG A 90 24.91 1.03 5.84
CA ARG A 90 24.32 0.45 4.63
C ARG A 90 22.81 0.72 4.61
N ILE A 91 22.35 1.41 3.56
CA ILE A 91 20.94 1.74 3.36
C ILE A 91 20.38 0.84 2.25
N THR A 92 19.31 0.11 2.53
CA THR A 92 18.68 -0.78 1.53
C THR A 92 17.30 -0.28 1.16
N LEU A 93 17.17 0.19 -0.07
CA LEU A 93 15.91 0.56 -0.70
C LEU A 93 15.19 -0.71 -1.18
N CYS A 94 14.13 -1.11 -0.48
CA CYS A 94 13.29 -2.25 -0.82
C CYS A 94 12.02 -1.77 -1.52
N ALA A 95 12.01 -1.83 -2.85
CA ALA A 95 10.80 -1.54 -3.61
C ALA A 95 9.72 -2.55 -3.27
N ALA A 96 8.50 -2.07 -3.03
CA ALA A 96 7.36 -2.91 -2.71
C ALA A 96 6.24 -2.75 -3.74
N MET A 97 5.44 -3.81 -3.82
CA MET A 97 4.12 -3.80 -4.42
C MET A 97 3.12 -4.15 -3.32
N HIS A 98 1.92 -3.57 -3.34
CA HIS A 98 0.89 -3.89 -2.37
C HIS A 98 0.23 -5.25 -2.58
N VAL A 99 0.37 -5.84 -3.76
CA VAL A 99 -0.07 -7.20 -4.05
C VAL A 99 1.06 -8.02 -4.65
N GLY A 100 1.21 -9.27 -4.21
CA GLY A 100 2.32 -10.13 -4.61
C GLY A 100 2.21 -11.56 -4.11
N GLU A 101 3.16 -12.41 -4.46
CA GLU A 101 3.23 -13.79 -3.97
C GLU A 101 3.62 -13.84 -2.49
N ALA A 102 3.07 -14.77 -1.72
CA ALA A 102 3.42 -14.91 -0.30
C ALA A 102 4.94 -15.15 -0.08
N ALA A 103 5.59 -15.86 -1.00
CA ALA A 103 7.04 -16.09 -0.96
C ALA A 103 7.86 -14.81 -1.16
N PHE A 104 7.35 -13.86 -1.95
CA PHE A 104 7.97 -12.55 -2.13
C PHE A 104 8.02 -11.79 -0.80
N TYR A 105 6.87 -11.66 -0.13
CA TYR A 105 6.78 -10.97 1.16
C TYR A 105 7.54 -11.68 2.27
N SER A 106 7.49 -13.02 2.32
CA SER A 106 8.26 -13.80 3.30
C SER A 106 9.76 -13.53 3.19
N SER A 107 10.26 -13.47 1.94
CA SER A 107 11.67 -13.25 1.67
C SER A 107 12.09 -11.78 1.86
N MET A 108 11.19 -10.83 1.60
CA MET A 108 11.37 -9.41 1.90
C MET A 108 11.37 -9.13 3.41
N GLN A 109 10.41 -9.72 4.14
CA GLN A 109 10.34 -9.65 5.61
C GLN A 109 11.64 -10.15 6.23
N LYS A 110 12.17 -11.29 5.78
CA LYS A 110 13.45 -11.83 6.26
C LYS A 110 14.62 -10.86 6.05
N GLN A 111 14.67 -10.15 4.91
CA GLN A 111 15.71 -9.17 4.63
C GLN A 111 15.58 -7.94 5.54
N LEU A 112 14.37 -7.41 5.67
CA LEU A 112 14.10 -6.22 6.49
C LEU A 112 14.24 -6.49 7.99
N ASP A 113 13.87 -7.67 8.46
CA ASP A 113 14.08 -8.08 9.86
C ASP A 113 15.55 -8.23 10.24
N ALA A 114 16.47 -8.26 9.27
CA ALA A 114 17.92 -8.26 9.49
C ALA A 114 18.53 -6.86 9.53
N CYS A 115 17.72 -5.81 9.31
CA CYS A 115 18.12 -4.42 9.49
C CYS A 115 17.98 -4.01 10.96
N ASP A 116 18.82 -3.08 11.39
CA ASP A 116 18.77 -2.50 12.74
C ASP A 116 17.53 -1.61 12.88
N VAL A 117 17.20 -0.88 11.81
CA VAL A 117 15.98 -0.06 11.68
C VAL A 117 15.39 -0.23 10.28
N VAL A 118 14.06 -0.27 10.20
CA VAL A 118 13.27 -0.28 8.97
C VAL A 118 12.32 0.91 8.98
N LEU A 119 12.49 1.82 8.02
CA LEU A 119 11.54 2.89 7.70
C LEU A 119 10.52 2.32 6.71
N PHE A 120 9.23 2.40 7.03
CA PHE A 120 8.20 1.79 6.19
C PHE A 120 7.02 2.73 5.92
N GLU A 121 6.40 2.48 4.77
CA GLU A 121 5.18 3.14 4.30
C GLU A 121 3.96 2.74 5.13
N GLY A 122 3.14 3.73 5.50
CA GLY A 122 2.05 3.60 6.46
C GLY A 122 0.66 3.88 5.87
N VAL A 123 0.32 3.40 4.68
CA VAL A 123 -1.04 3.61 4.11
C VAL A 123 -1.51 2.41 3.29
N GLY A 124 -2.67 1.84 3.68
CA GLY A 124 -3.28 0.69 3.01
C GLY A 124 -4.46 0.06 3.74
N GLY A 125 -5.39 0.85 4.28
CA GLY A 125 -6.69 0.35 4.73
C GLY A 125 -6.77 -0.24 6.15
N MET A 126 -5.69 -0.24 6.92
CA MET A 126 -5.80 -0.36 8.38
C MET A 126 -5.78 1.03 8.99
N PRO A 127 -6.68 1.38 9.93
CA PRO A 127 -6.49 2.52 10.80
C PRO A 127 -5.37 2.20 11.81
N ILE A 128 -4.14 2.02 11.32
CA ILE A 128 -2.93 2.35 12.07
C ILE A 128 -2.63 3.83 11.79
N ALA A 129 -3.68 4.65 11.87
CA ALA A 129 -3.59 6.09 11.93
C ALA A 129 -3.73 6.49 13.40
N LEU A 130 -2.71 6.18 14.20
CA LEU A 130 -2.56 6.71 15.56
C LEU A 130 -1.14 7.19 15.80
N ASP A 131 -0.55 7.82 14.79
CA ASP A 131 0.47 8.84 15.01
C ASP A 131 -0.18 10.23 14.90
N ALA A 132 -1.44 10.34 15.34
CA ALA A 132 -2.14 11.61 15.48
C ALA A 132 -1.55 12.38 16.67
N GLU A 133 -0.42 13.03 16.41
CA GLU A 133 -0.01 14.36 16.83
C GLU A 133 1.45 14.50 16.40
N GLY A 134 1.83 15.63 15.80
CA GLY A 134 3.21 15.88 15.42
C GLY A 134 4.12 15.80 16.64
N VAL A 135 5.05 14.85 16.67
CA VAL A 135 5.97 14.71 17.80
C VAL A 135 7.41 14.51 17.34
N ASN A 136 8.23 15.52 17.66
CA ASN A 136 9.68 15.64 17.51
C ASN A 136 10.46 14.35 17.85
N LYS A 137 10.98 13.64 16.86
CA LYS A 137 11.39 12.22 16.95
C LYS A 137 12.64 11.97 17.81
N THR A 138 12.50 11.10 18.83
CA THR A 138 13.56 10.49 19.67
C THR A 138 13.07 9.13 20.23
N SER A 139 13.96 8.30 20.80
CA SER A 139 13.71 6.89 21.21
C SER A 139 12.45 6.67 22.08
N GLU A 140 12.04 7.64 22.88
CA GLU A 140 10.81 7.61 23.68
C GLU A 140 9.55 7.55 22.82
N LYS A 141 9.45 8.41 21.81
CA LYS A 141 8.27 8.48 20.93
C LYS A 141 8.11 7.23 20.09
N ALA A 142 9.23 6.69 19.60
CA ALA A 142 9.23 5.40 18.91
C ALA A 142 8.71 4.27 19.83
N ALA A 143 9.15 4.24 21.09
CA ALA A 143 8.67 3.25 22.06
C ALA A 143 7.16 3.36 22.32
N ILE A 144 6.66 4.57 22.51
CA ILE A 144 5.23 4.85 22.70
C ILE A 144 4.42 4.44 21.46
N ALA A 145 4.84 4.85 20.26
CA ALA A 145 4.14 4.57 19.00
C ALA A 145 4.06 3.07 18.71
N VAL A 146 5.19 2.34 18.86
CA VAL A 146 5.22 0.89 18.69
C VAL A 146 4.30 0.20 19.69
N THR A 147 4.33 0.61 20.96
CA THR A 147 3.49 0.04 22.02
C THR A 147 2.01 0.29 21.73
N ARG A 148 1.61 1.52 21.37
CA ARG A 148 0.22 1.85 21.00
C ARG A 148 -0.28 1.01 19.84
N ARG A 149 0.51 0.87 18.77
CA ARG A 149 0.18 0.05 17.60
C ARG A 149 -0.03 -1.42 17.96
N ARG A 150 0.84 -1.97 18.81
CA ARG A 150 0.71 -3.36 19.30
C ARG A 150 -0.52 -3.54 20.19
N MET A 151 -0.79 -2.58 21.06
CA MET A 151 -2.00 -2.55 21.89
C MET A 151 -3.27 -2.50 21.03
N ARG A 152 -3.32 -1.68 19.98
CA ARG A 152 -4.48 -1.69 19.05
C ARG A 152 -4.64 -3.03 18.38
N ALA A 153 -3.56 -3.63 17.85
CA ALA A 153 -3.60 -4.96 17.25
C ALA A 153 -4.13 -6.04 18.22
N ALA A 154 -3.68 -6.02 19.48
CA ALA A 154 -4.20 -6.91 20.52
C ALA A 154 -5.67 -6.61 20.85
N ALA A 155 -6.07 -5.35 20.97
CA ALA A 155 -7.45 -4.94 21.23
C ALA A 155 -8.39 -5.35 20.09
N THR A 156 -7.98 -5.19 18.82
CA THR A 156 -8.72 -5.67 17.65
C THR A 156 -8.88 -7.19 17.70
N ALA A 157 -7.81 -7.93 18.03
CA ALA A 157 -7.90 -9.39 18.18
C ALA A 157 -8.82 -9.81 19.33
N ILE A 158 -8.83 -9.08 20.46
CA ILE A 158 -9.77 -9.30 21.57
C ILE A 158 -11.21 -9.07 21.11
N ALA A 159 -11.48 -7.99 20.38
CA ALA A 159 -12.80 -7.66 19.87
C ALA A 159 -13.29 -8.71 18.85
N GLN A 160 -12.41 -9.17 17.95
CA GLN A 160 -12.69 -10.25 17.01
C GLN A 160 -12.94 -11.59 17.72
N PHE A 161 -12.16 -11.90 18.76
CA PHE A 161 -12.37 -13.09 19.59
C PHE A 161 -13.76 -13.04 20.23
N ARG A 162 -14.12 -11.90 20.83
CA ARG A 162 -15.45 -11.69 21.43
C ARG A 162 -16.56 -11.87 20.40
N SER A 163 -16.42 -11.29 19.21
CA SER A 163 -17.41 -11.44 18.14
C SER A 163 -17.64 -12.90 17.71
N ARG A 164 -16.61 -13.75 17.77
CA ARG A 164 -16.70 -15.18 17.38
C ARG A 164 -17.16 -16.11 18.50
N HIS A 165 -16.89 -15.74 19.76
CA HIS A 165 -17.09 -16.64 20.90
C HIS A 165 -18.12 -16.13 21.92
N ASP A 166 -18.68 -14.94 21.71
CA ASP A 166 -19.62 -14.26 22.60
C ASP A 166 -19.09 -14.10 24.04
N ARG A 167 -17.76 -14.03 24.17
CA ARG A 167 -17.05 -13.82 25.44
C ARG A 167 -15.67 -13.23 25.20
N TYR A 168 -15.16 -12.52 26.20
CA TYR A 168 -13.75 -12.11 26.20
C TYR A 168 -12.81 -13.31 26.42
N PRO A 169 -11.57 -13.27 25.87
CA PRO A 169 -10.57 -14.30 26.12
C PRO A 169 -10.24 -14.37 27.63
N THR A 170 -9.90 -15.55 28.13
CA THR A 170 -9.50 -15.70 29.55
C THR A 170 -8.17 -15.03 29.82
N ASP A 171 -7.27 -15.11 28.85
CA ASP A 171 -5.93 -14.54 28.85
C ASP A 171 -5.48 -14.34 27.39
N LEU A 172 -4.40 -13.57 27.20
CA LEU A 172 -3.93 -13.19 25.86
C LEU A 172 -3.42 -14.36 25.01
N SER A 173 -3.12 -15.54 25.58
CA SER A 173 -2.65 -16.70 24.80
C SER A 173 -3.72 -17.25 23.85
N GLN A 174 -5.00 -17.03 24.18
CA GLN A 174 -6.14 -17.43 23.33
C GLN A 174 -6.24 -16.62 22.03
N LEU A 175 -5.45 -15.55 21.88
CA LEU A 175 -5.42 -14.71 20.67
C LEU A 175 -4.42 -15.17 19.62
N SER A 176 -3.62 -16.21 19.90
CA SER A 176 -2.53 -16.67 19.04
C SER A 176 -2.94 -16.95 17.59
N SER A 177 -4.13 -17.51 17.36
CA SER A 177 -4.65 -17.78 16.01
C SER A 177 -5.14 -16.53 15.26
N LEU A 178 -5.33 -15.41 15.95
CA LEU A 178 -5.83 -14.15 15.40
C LEU A 178 -4.70 -13.14 15.14
N LEU A 179 -3.51 -13.40 15.69
CA LEU A 179 -2.39 -12.48 15.65
C LEU A 179 -1.24 -13.04 14.81
N PRO A 180 -0.63 -12.22 13.94
CA PRO A 180 0.57 -12.64 13.22
C PRO A 180 1.68 -12.99 14.21
N SER A 181 2.34 -14.13 13.98
CA SER A 181 3.49 -14.60 14.76
C SER A 181 4.81 -14.12 14.15
N LYS A 182 5.81 -13.84 14.98
CA LYS A 182 7.22 -13.70 14.58
C LYS A 182 8.05 -14.70 15.40
N GLY A 183 8.63 -15.71 14.74
CA GLY A 183 9.26 -16.83 15.44
C GLY A 183 8.25 -17.58 16.33
N HIS A 184 8.52 -17.67 17.63
CA HIS A 184 7.66 -18.34 18.62
C HIS A 184 6.74 -17.39 19.41
N GLY A 185 6.64 -16.10 19.04
CA GLY A 185 5.88 -15.10 19.81
C GLY A 185 4.97 -14.20 18.96
N HIS A 186 4.11 -13.43 19.65
CA HIS A 186 3.19 -12.47 19.05
C HIS A 186 3.57 -11.05 19.45
N PRO A 187 4.22 -10.27 18.57
CA PRO A 187 4.65 -8.91 18.91
C PRO A 187 3.52 -8.01 19.41
N ALA A 188 2.28 -8.21 18.95
CA ALA A 188 1.12 -7.46 19.42
C ALA A 188 0.84 -7.62 20.92
N LEU A 189 1.33 -8.69 21.56
CA LEU A 189 1.06 -8.98 22.98
C LEU A 189 2.12 -8.42 23.94
N ILE A 190 3.19 -7.82 23.43
CA ILE A 190 4.30 -7.27 24.22
C ILE A 190 4.50 -5.78 23.92
N ASP A 191 4.82 -4.98 24.92
CA ASP A 191 5.20 -3.58 24.70
C ASP A 191 6.58 -3.45 24.05
N PHE A 192 7.00 -2.22 23.73
CA PHE A 192 8.30 -1.95 23.12
C PHE A 192 9.48 -2.49 23.95
N TRP A 193 9.36 -2.47 25.28
CA TRP A 193 10.40 -2.89 26.24
C TRP A 193 10.40 -4.41 26.50
N GLY A 194 9.53 -5.16 25.82
CA GLY A 194 9.48 -6.62 25.88
C GLY A 194 8.65 -7.18 27.04
N THR A 195 7.82 -6.34 27.68
CA THR A 195 6.90 -6.77 28.75
C THR A 195 5.56 -7.16 28.14
N VAL A 196 4.97 -8.27 28.59
CA VAL A 196 3.61 -8.66 28.15
C VAL A 196 2.61 -7.60 28.61
N LEU A 197 1.70 -7.21 27.71
CA LEU A 197 0.63 -6.27 28.02
C LEU A 197 -0.26 -6.81 29.14
N ILE A 198 -0.57 -5.96 30.11
CA ILE A 198 -1.46 -6.30 31.21
C ILE A 198 -2.89 -6.27 30.68
N TYR A 199 -3.52 -7.44 30.66
CA TYR A 199 -4.90 -7.63 30.24
C TYR A 199 -5.78 -7.92 31.45
N GLN A 200 -6.85 -7.15 31.62
CA GLN A 200 -7.83 -7.38 32.68
C GLN A 200 -9.24 -7.28 32.10
N ARG A 201 -10.10 -8.23 32.46
CA ARG A 201 -11.53 -8.20 32.16
C ARG A 201 -12.26 -7.50 33.29
N HIS A 202 -13.24 -6.68 32.92
CA HIS A 202 -14.14 -6.03 33.85
C HIS A 202 -15.55 -6.57 33.62
N PRO A 203 -16.22 -7.12 34.65
CA PRO A 203 -17.60 -7.55 34.51
C PRO A 203 -18.50 -6.35 34.22
N PRO A 204 -19.71 -6.59 33.67
CA PRO A 204 -20.72 -5.55 33.51
C PRO A 204 -20.93 -4.77 34.81
N ALA A 205 -21.00 -3.44 34.72
CA ALA A 205 -21.30 -2.59 35.89
C ALA A 205 -22.76 -2.76 36.35
N GLU A 206 -23.66 -3.13 35.45
CA GLU A 206 -25.09 -3.32 35.69
C GLU A 206 -25.59 -4.62 35.04
N GLU A 207 -26.68 -5.16 35.57
CA GLU A 207 -27.32 -6.37 35.05
C GLU A 207 -27.90 -6.08 33.64
N GLY A 208 -27.35 -6.73 32.62
CA GLY A 208 -27.68 -6.46 31.21
C GLY A 208 -26.70 -5.52 30.48
N ALA A 209 -25.74 -4.91 31.17
CA ALA A 209 -24.65 -4.19 30.53
C ALA A 209 -23.60 -5.16 29.94
N GLU A 210 -22.77 -4.65 29.03
CA GLU A 210 -21.66 -5.44 28.49
C GLU A 210 -20.44 -5.36 29.42
N GLY A 211 -19.74 -6.49 29.58
CA GLY A 211 -18.42 -6.47 30.20
C GLY A 211 -17.43 -5.70 29.33
N THR A 212 -16.34 -5.22 29.93
CA THR A 212 -15.29 -4.50 29.20
C THR A 212 -13.92 -5.12 29.50
N PHE A 213 -12.86 -4.53 28.94
CA PHE A 213 -11.49 -4.92 29.23
C PHE A 213 -10.58 -3.71 29.32
N SER A 214 -9.47 -3.84 30.04
CA SER A 214 -8.33 -2.94 29.97
C SER A 214 -7.11 -3.67 29.41
N LEU A 215 -6.30 -2.91 28.69
CA LEU A 215 -5.01 -3.33 28.16
C LEU A 215 -4.00 -2.22 28.48
N VAL A 216 -2.95 -2.56 29.23
CA VAL A 216 -2.01 -1.56 29.79
C VAL A 216 -0.56 -2.01 29.61
N SER A 217 0.33 -1.06 29.33
CA SER A 217 1.80 -1.18 29.41
C SER A 217 2.30 -0.35 30.58
N LEU A 218 3.25 -0.89 31.37
CA LEU A 218 3.87 -0.21 32.53
C LEU A 218 5.12 0.61 32.15
N GLY A 219 5.26 1.02 30.89
CA GLY A 219 6.45 1.72 30.44
C GLY A 219 7.76 0.91 30.57
N GLY A 220 8.88 1.60 30.42
CA GLY A 220 10.22 1.02 30.47
C GLY A 220 10.72 0.65 31.87
N ASP A 221 10.13 1.20 32.93
CA ASP A 221 10.51 0.91 34.32
C ASP A 221 9.72 -0.25 34.93
N LYS A 222 8.67 -0.71 34.24
CA LYS A 222 7.80 -1.84 34.61
C LYS A 222 7.08 -1.63 35.93
N LYS A 223 6.81 -0.37 36.28
CA LYS A 223 6.09 0.01 37.50
C LYS A 223 4.92 0.91 37.13
N THR A 224 3.89 0.91 37.98
CA THR A 224 2.78 1.84 37.82
C THR A 224 3.25 3.28 38.04
N GLY A 225 2.83 4.19 37.17
CA GLY A 225 3.17 5.60 37.17
C GLY A 225 4.26 5.95 36.16
N GLY A 226 5.10 6.93 36.50
CA GLY A 226 6.23 7.34 35.67
C GLY A 226 5.91 8.41 34.60
N GLU A 227 6.97 8.96 34.03
CA GLU A 227 6.93 9.95 32.94
C GLU A 227 7.87 9.52 31.81
N GLY A 228 7.66 10.11 30.63
CA GLY A 228 8.46 9.81 29.45
C GLY A 228 8.43 8.33 29.07
N VAL A 229 9.60 7.71 28.96
CA VAL A 229 9.74 6.26 28.69
C VAL A 229 9.16 5.37 29.79
N ALA A 230 9.05 5.86 31.03
CA ALA A 230 8.50 5.09 32.15
C ALA A 230 6.97 5.22 32.26
N ARG A 231 6.34 6.08 31.46
CA ARG A 231 4.91 6.36 31.57
C ARG A 231 4.06 5.14 31.20
N ASP A 232 3.08 4.83 32.06
CA ASP A 232 2.00 3.89 31.76
C ASP A 232 1.22 4.27 30.49
N LEU A 233 0.93 3.29 29.63
CA LEU A 233 0.10 3.49 28.43
C LEU A 233 -1.14 2.61 28.53
N ALA A 234 -2.33 3.19 28.34
CA ALA A 234 -3.59 2.46 28.36
C ALA A 234 -4.25 2.46 26.98
N PHE A 235 -4.93 1.36 26.63
CA PHE A 235 -5.68 1.31 25.36
C PHE A 235 -6.86 2.28 25.36
N SER A 236 -7.40 2.64 26.52
CA SER A 236 -8.41 3.68 26.68
C SER A 236 -7.96 5.06 26.18
N ASP A 237 -6.66 5.29 26.05
CA ASP A 237 -6.09 6.53 25.50
C ASP A 237 -6.14 6.56 23.96
N GLN A 238 -6.59 5.46 23.33
CA GLN A 238 -6.76 5.34 21.90
C GLN A 238 -8.26 5.37 21.54
N PRO A 239 -8.62 5.79 20.31
CA PRO A 239 -9.99 5.66 19.83
C PRO A 239 -10.49 4.21 19.93
N PRO A 240 -11.79 4.02 20.21
CA PRO A 240 -12.38 2.68 20.30
C PRO A 240 -12.16 1.88 19.00
N ILE A 241 -12.30 0.56 19.13
CA ILE A 241 -12.27 -0.34 17.96
C ILE A 241 -13.61 -0.21 17.25
N GLU A 242 -13.59 0.21 15.99
CA GLU A 242 -14.79 0.35 15.18
C GLU A 242 -15.28 -1.00 14.66
N SER A 243 -16.58 -1.12 14.36
CA SER A 243 -17.20 -2.35 13.87
C SER A 243 -16.53 -2.91 12.61
N GLU A 244 -16.01 -2.04 11.76
CA GLU A 244 -15.31 -2.33 10.51
C GLU A 244 -14.00 -3.08 10.77
N GLU A 245 -13.25 -2.71 11.82
CA GLU A 245 -12.02 -3.37 12.26
C GLU A 245 -12.30 -4.78 12.82
N ILE A 246 -13.49 -4.98 13.41
CA ILE A 246 -13.93 -6.26 13.97
C ILE A 246 -14.41 -7.20 12.87
N GLN A 247 -15.20 -6.69 11.94
CA GLN A 247 -15.90 -7.52 10.93
C GLN A 247 -14.95 -8.16 9.91
N ASN A 248 -13.67 -7.75 9.86
CA ASN A 248 -12.71 -8.24 8.88
C ASN A 248 -13.32 -8.25 7.46
N LYS A 249 -14.12 -7.22 7.13
CA LYS A 249 -14.62 -7.05 5.78
C LYS A 249 -13.40 -6.88 4.91
N ARG A 250 -13.15 -7.86 4.03
CA ARG A 250 -12.10 -7.74 3.02
C ARG A 250 -12.33 -6.44 2.28
N GLY A 251 -11.39 -5.52 2.42
CA GLY A 251 -11.36 -4.31 1.63
C GLY A 251 -11.16 -4.67 0.16
N ILE A 252 -11.46 -3.72 -0.71
CA ILE A 252 -11.34 -3.89 -2.17
C ILE A 252 -9.91 -4.32 -2.59
N GLN A 253 -8.89 -3.93 -1.81
CA GLN A 253 -7.50 -4.31 -2.03
C GLN A 253 -7.25 -5.81 -1.80
N GLN A 254 -7.86 -6.41 -0.77
CA GLN A 254 -7.78 -7.85 -0.51
C GLN A 254 -8.57 -8.66 -1.53
N ASP A 255 -9.76 -8.17 -1.93
CA ASP A 255 -10.56 -8.81 -2.98
C ASP A 255 -9.83 -8.77 -4.33
N MET A 256 -9.13 -7.67 -4.65
CA MET A 256 -8.25 -7.59 -5.83
C MET A 256 -7.07 -8.57 -5.75
N ALA A 257 -6.39 -8.66 -4.59
CA ALA A 257 -5.30 -9.61 -4.40
C ALA A 257 -5.79 -11.06 -4.64
N GLN A 258 -6.96 -11.42 -4.09
CA GLN A 258 -7.57 -12.73 -4.31
C GLN A 258 -7.94 -12.96 -5.78
N ALA A 259 -8.52 -11.96 -6.47
CA ALA A 259 -8.86 -12.06 -7.87
C ALA A 259 -7.63 -12.31 -8.75
N LEU A 260 -6.49 -11.72 -8.38
CA LEU A 260 -5.19 -11.97 -8.99
C LEU A 260 -4.54 -13.27 -8.54
N GLY A 261 -5.05 -13.97 -7.52
CA GLY A 261 -4.42 -15.14 -6.90
C GLY A 261 -3.10 -14.81 -6.19
N LEU A 262 -3.02 -13.62 -5.61
CA LEU A 262 -1.90 -13.05 -4.86
C LEU A 262 -2.37 -12.73 -3.43
N VAL A 263 -1.47 -12.25 -2.58
CA VAL A 263 -1.79 -11.75 -1.22
C VAL A 263 -1.52 -10.26 -1.12
N PHE A 264 -2.20 -9.61 -0.18
CA PHE A 264 -1.99 -8.19 0.13
C PHE A 264 -0.80 -8.03 1.09
N GLN A 265 0.01 -6.99 0.87
CA GLN A 265 1.25 -6.75 1.60
C GLN A 265 1.05 -6.69 3.13
N LEU A 266 0.06 -5.92 3.60
CA LEU A 266 -0.16 -5.73 5.04
C LEU A 266 -0.66 -7.00 5.75
N ASP A 267 -1.28 -7.92 5.02
CA ASP A 267 -1.69 -9.23 5.56
C ASP A 267 -0.50 -10.21 5.59
N ALA A 268 0.45 -10.04 4.66
CA ALA A 268 1.58 -10.95 4.47
C ALA A 268 2.85 -10.55 5.24
N MET A 269 2.95 -9.29 5.68
CA MET A 269 4.12 -8.75 6.37
C MET A 269 3.81 -8.33 7.80
N ASN A 270 4.82 -8.43 8.66
CA ASN A 270 4.72 -8.03 10.06
C ASN A 270 5.53 -6.76 10.30
N HIS A 271 4.82 -5.65 10.52
CA HIS A 271 5.39 -4.33 10.78
C HIS A 271 5.43 -3.98 12.26
N LEU A 272 5.06 -4.90 13.17
CA LEU A 272 4.98 -4.65 14.61
C LEU A 272 6.33 -4.78 15.33
N GLY A 273 7.41 -5.10 14.62
CA GLY A 273 8.75 -5.19 15.21
C GLY A 273 9.19 -3.87 15.84
N SER A 274 10.05 -3.94 16.87
CA SER A 274 10.61 -2.74 17.52
C SER A 274 11.57 -1.97 16.60
N SER A 275 12.19 -2.64 15.63
CA SER A 275 13.01 -2.01 14.59
C SER A 275 12.18 -1.36 13.46
N TRP A 276 10.85 -1.51 13.45
CA TRP A 276 9.99 -1.00 12.38
C TRP A 276 9.37 0.35 12.77
N ARG A 277 9.82 1.42 12.12
CA ARG A 277 9.39 2.80 12.29
C ARG A 277 8.52 3.24 11.11
N ASN A 278 7.30 3.69 11.41
CA ASN A 278 6.44 4.30 10.39
C ASN A 278 7.08 5.65 10.01
N SER A 279 7.32 5.84 8.72
CA SER A 279 7.94 7.06 8.21
C SER A 279 7.10 7.68 7.10
N ASP A 280 5.77 7.60 7.24
CA ASP A 280 4.82 8.09 6.24
C ASP A 280 3.88 9.14 6.81
N ALA A 281 3.09 9.73 5.90
CA ALA A 281 2.03 10.64 6.25
C ALA A 281 0.90 9.91 6.99
N THR A 282 0.32 10.58 7.99
CA THR A 282 -0.91 10.11 8.62
C THR A 282 -2.09 10.21 7.64
N ALA A 283 -3.16 9.43 7.89
CA ALA A 283 -4.39 9.53 7.11
C ALA A 283 -4.97 10.97 7.13
N VAL A 284 -4.85 11.66 8.27
CA VAL A 284 -5.32 13.05 8.44
C VAL A 284 -4.51 14.01 7.59
N GLU A 285 -3.17 13.88 7.57
CA GLU A 285 -2.30 14.71 6.72
C GLU A 285 -2.57 14.48 5.24
N LEU A 286 -2.73 13.22 4.82
CA LEU A 286 -3.06 12.87 3.44
C LEU A 286 -4.39 13.49 3.01
N LEU A 287 -5.45 13.36 3.83
CA LEU A 287 -6.74 14.00 3.58
C LEU A 287 -6.58 15.53 3.54
N GLY A 288 -5.81 16.11 4.45
CA GLY A 288 -5.51 17.53 4.48
C GLY A 288 -4.82 18.03 3.20
N TRP A 289 -3.91 17.23 2.63
CA TRP A 289 -3.25 17.57 1.36
C TRP A 289 -4.20 17.51 0.17
N LEU A 290 -5.16 16.59 0.19
CA LEU A 290 -6.19 16.45 -0.86
C LEU A 290 -7.28 17.53 -0.78
N ASN A 291 -7.57 18.04 0.42
CA ASN A 291 -8.67 18.97 0.68
C ASN A 291 -8.53 20.33 -0.02
N GLY A 292 -7.33 20.70 -0.48
CA GLY A 292 -7.08 21.95 -1.22
C GLY A 292 -7.21 21.86 -2.74
N GLU A 293 -7.21 20.66 -3.32
CA GLU A 293 -7.01 20.46 -4.77
C GLU A 293 -8.11 19.64 -5.46
N VAL A 294 -9.03 19.03 -4.71
CA VAL A 294 -10.12 18.20 -5.27
C VAL A 294 -11.48 18.88 -5.07
N ALA A 295 -12.08 19.36 -6.17
CA ALA A 295 -13.36 20.08 -6.19
C ALA A 295 -14.59 19.24 -5.80
N ASP A 296 -14.47 17.91 -5.72
CA ASP A 296 -15.55 17.03 -5.25
C ASP A 296 -15.01 15.89 -4.37
N GLN A 297 -14.67 16.27 -3.13
CA GLN A 297 -14.21 15.37 -2.07
C GLN A 297 -15.21 14.23 -1.82
N SER A 298 -16.50 14.46 -2.05
CA SER A 298 -17.56 13.50 -1.75
C SER A 298 -17.53 12.28 -2.68
N ALA A 299 -17.19 12.47 -3.96
CA ALA A 299 -17.15 11.40 -4.95
C ALA A 299 -15.88 10.54 -4.80
N LEU A 300 -14.73 11.17 -4.54
CA LEU A 300 -13.48 10.46 -4.30
C LEU A 300 -13.50 9.68 -2.98
N LEU A 301 -13.99 10.29 -1.89
CA LEU A 301 -14.16 9.60 -0.61
C LEU A 301 -15.14 8.44 -0.71
N LYS A 302 -16.29 8.60 -1.39
CA LYS A 302 -17.25 7.49 -1.60
C LYS A 302 -16.72 6.37 -2.50
N ALA A 303 -15.81 6.68 -3.42
CA ALA A 303 -15.15 5.68 -4.24
C ALA A 303 -14.10 4.88 -3.45
N LEU A 304 -13.44 5.52 -2.47
CA LEU A 304 -12.41 4.92 -1.62
C LEU A 304 -12.99 4.18 -0.39
N ASP A 305 -14.12 4.63 0.14
CA ASP A 305 -14.81 4.07 1.31
C ASP A 305 -15.46 2.70 1.01
N GLY A 306 -15.49 2.26 -0.25
CA GLY A 306 -15.97 0.92 -0.63
C GLY A 306 -17.47 0.68 -0.39
N SER A 307 -18.21 1.68 0.11
CA SER A 307 -19.63 1.61 0.49
C SER A 307 -20.61 1.94 -0.64
N SER A 308 -20.14 1.98 -1.90
CA SER A 308 -20.98 2.28 -3.06
C SER A 308 -21.48 1.00 -3.77
N LEU A 309 -22.70 1.03 -4.30
CA LEU A 309 -23.25 -0.02 -5.18
C LEU A 309 -22.30 -0.41 -6.33
N VAL A 310 -21.45 0.53 -6.76
CA VAL A 310 -20.42 0.30 -7.78
C VAL A 310 -19.27 -0.54 -7.23
N ALA A 311 -18.81 -0.29 -5.99
CA ALA A 311 -17.80 -1.10 -5.33
C ALA A 311 -18.29 -2.54 -5.11
N ASP A 312 -19.56 -2.73 -4.72
CA ASP A 312 -20.16 -4.06 -4.60
C ASP A 312 -20.24 -4.79 -5.95
N LEU A 313 -20.57 -4.08 -7.04
CA LEU A 313 -20.59 -4.64 -8.39
C LEU A 313 -19.19 -5.05 -8.86
N VAL A 314 -18.18 -4.19 -8.68
CA VAL A 314 -16.78 -4.48 -9.01
C VAL A 314 -16.27 -5.66 -8.17
N GLY A 315 -16.54 -5.66 -6.86
CA GLY A 315 -16.22 -6.78 -5.97
C GLY A 315 -16.85 -8.09 -6.43
N SER A 316 -18.12 -8.06 -6.84
CA SER A 316 -18.82 -9.23 -7.37
C SER A 316 -18.19 -9.75 -8.68
N MET A 317 -17.81 -8.85 -9.60
CA MET A 317 -17.10 -9.22 -10.83
C MET A 317 -15.71 -9.82 -10.55
N LEU A 318 -14.94 -9.21 -9.65
CA LEU A 318 -13.63 -9.72 -9.23
C LEU A 318 -13.74 -11.12 -8.61
N ARG A 319 -14.77 -11.35 -7.79
CA ARG A 319 -15.08 -12.68 -7.24
C ARG A 319 -15.44 -13.67 -8.34
N LEU A 320 -16.23 -13.28 -9.33
CA LEU A 320 -16.54 -14.13 -10.49
C LEU A 320 -15.28 -14.51 -11.27
N PHE A 321 -14.36 -13.56 -11.50
CA PHE A 321 -13.07 -13.85 -12.15
C PHE A 321 -12.21 -14.82 -11.36
N SER A 322 -12.24 -14.74 -10.02
CA SER A 322 -11.50 -15.66 -9.16
C SER A 322 -11.95 -17.13 -9.28
N LEU A 323 -13.14 -17.39 -9.86
CA LEU A 323 -13.63 -18.75 -10.10
C LEU A 323 -12.98 -19.43 -11.32
N SER A 324 -12.39 -18.68 -12.25
CA SER A 324 -11.74 -19.22 -13.44
C SER A 324 -10.23 -19.00 -13.40
N LYS A 325 -9.47 -20.11 -13.35
CA LYS A 325 -8.00 -20.06 -13.34
C LYS A 325 -7.42 -19.35 -14.56
N THR A 326 -8.03 -19.54 -15.74
CA THR A 326 -7.64 -18.84 -16.97
C THR A 326 -7.89 -17.35 -16.86
N ALA A 327 -9.08 -16.94 -16.39
CA ALA A 327 -9.42 -15.52 -16.29
C ALA A 327 -8.56 -14.80 -15.23
N GLN A 328 -8.36 -15.42 -14.07
CA GLN A 328 -7.45 -14.94 -13.04
C GLN A 328 -6.02 -14.78 -13.57
N SER A 329 -5.50 -15.77 -14.29
CA SER A 329 -4.13 -15.72 -14.81
C SER A 329 -3.97 -14.70 -15.94
N MET A 330 -4.98 -14.51 -16.78
CA MET A 330 -5.03 -13.43 -17.77
C MET A 330 -5.11 -12.05 -17.11
N LEU A 331 -5.95 -11.88 -16.10
CA LEU A 331 -6.02 -10.65 -15.32
C LEU A 331 -4.66 -10.34 -14.69
N ARG A 332 -4.03 -11.34 -14.06
CA ARG A 332 -2.68 -11.23 -13.52
C ARG A 332 -1.67 -10.81 -14.59
N LEU A 333 -1.71 -11.40 -15.79
CA LEU A 333 -0.81 -11.06 -16.89
C LEU A 333 -0.96 -9.58 -17.29
N VAL A 334 -2.20 -9.13 -17.52
CA VAL A 334 -2.47 -7.73 -17.87
C VAL A 334 -1.98 -6.80 -16.76
N THR A 335 -2.27 -7.12 -15.50
CA THR A 335 -1.83 -6.32 -14.35
C THR A 335 -0.32 -6.23 -14.25
N ILE A 336 0.43 -7.33 -14.39
CA ILE A 336 1.89 -7.28 -14.29
C ILE A 336 2.53 -6.50 -15.44
N GLU A 337 1.95 -6.55 -16.65
CA GLU A 337 2.46 -5.77 -17.78
C GLU A 337 2.22 -4.27 -17.61
N VAL A 338 1.05 -3.88 -17.08
CA VAL A 338 0.78 -2.48 -16.74
C VAL A 338 1.72 -2.00 -15.64
N LEU A 339 1.90 -2.77 -14.57
CA LEU A 339 2.72 -2.38 -13.43
C LEU A 339 4.21 -2.28 -13.78
N ALA A 340 4.71 -3.12 -14.68
CA ALA A 340 6.08 -3.02 -15.16
C ALA A 340 6.37 -1.71 -15.91
N ARG A 341 5.33 -1.04 -16.39
CA ARG A 341 5.40 0.24 -17.10
C ARG A 341 4.80 1.39 -16.29
N ALA A 342 4.56 1.17 -14.99
CA ALA A 342 3.90 2.14 -14.14
C ALA A 342 4.65 3.47 -14.10
N GLU A 343 5.99 3.45 -14.06
CA GLU A 343 6.80 4.69 -14.06
C GLU A 343 6.58 5.52 -15.33
N GLU A 344 6.55 4.90 -16.51
CA GLU A 344 6.26 5.58 -17.78
C GLU A 344 4.84 6.16 -17.80
N VAL A 345 3.86 5.40 -17.32
CA VAL A 345 2.46 5.84 -17.23
C VAL A 345 2.31 6.97 -16.23
N MET A 346 2.98 6.91 -15.08
CA MET A 346 2.92 7.92 -14.03
C MET A 346 3.60 9.23 -14.43
N GLN A 347 4.67 9.15 -15.21
CA GLN A 347 5.36 10.32 -15.77
C GLN A 347 4.57 10.98 -16.91
N SER A 348 3.62 10.26 -17.52
CA SER A 348 2.74 10.86 -18.52
C SER A 348 1.80 11.86 -17.85
N LYS A 349 1.68 13.07 -18.42
CA LYS A 349 0.67 14.06 -17.98
C LYS A 349 -0.76 13.68 -18.37
N ALA A 350 -0.97 12.43 -18.78
CA ALA A 350 -2.26 11.93 -19.20
C ALA A 350 -3.25 12.04 -18.03
N ALA A 351 -4.37 12.73 -18.29
CA ALA A 351 -5.52 12.88 -17.39
C ALA A 351 -5.39 13.81 -16.16
N GLY A 352 -4.34 14.64 -16.04
CA GLY A 352 -4.25 15.65 -14.96
C GLY A 352 -4.11 15.08 -13.54
N LEU A 353 -3.97 13.76 -13.42
CA LEU A 353 -3.72 13.02 -12.19
C LEU A 353 -2.22 12.97 -11.84
N GLY A 354 -1.34 13.16 -12.83
CA GLY A 354 0.11 13.14 -12.67
C GLY A 354 0.60 14.17 -11.66
N ASP A 355 0.17 15.43 -11.81
CA ASP A 355 0.59 16.53 -10.92
C ASP A 355 0.16 16.30 -9.46
N LEU A 356 -1.06 15.78 -9.22
CA LEU A 356 -1.54 15.44 -7.87
C LEU A 356 -0.75 14.27 -7.27
N MET A 357 -0.50 13.22 -8.06
CA MET A 357 0.28 12.08 -7.61
C MET A 357 1.73 12.45 -7.32
N GLU A 358 2.35 13.29 -8.14
CA GLU A 358 3.69 13.82 -7.93
C GLU A 358 3.76 14.58 -6.59
N ILE A 359 2.80 15.46 -6.31
CA ILE A 359 2.72 16.18 -5.02
C ILE A 359 2.60 15.20 -3.84
N LEU A 360 1.77 14.15 -3.96
CA LEU A 360 1.61 13.15 -2.91
C LEU A 360 2.89 12.33 -2.71
N LEU A 361 3.56 11.91 -3.78
CA LEU A 361 4.83 11.20 -3.72
C LEU A 361 5.91 12.08 -3.07
N ASP A 362 6.09 13.31 -3.56
CA ASP A 362 7.06 14.28 -3.07
C ASP A 362 6.94 14.53 -1.57
N ARG A 363 5.71 14.78 -1.10
CA ARG A 363 5.47 15.08 0.31
C ARG A 363 5.75 13.88 1.20
N ARG A 364 5.35 12.68 0.77
CA ARG A 364 5.64 11.42 1.50
C ARG A 364 7.13 11.10 1.50
N ASN A 365 7.81 11.31 0.37
CA ASN A 365 9.24 11.10 0.25
C ASN A 365 10.04 11.97 1.22
N LYS A 366 9.63 13.24 1.39
CA LYS A 366 10.26 14.15 2.36
C LYS A 366 10.19 13.64 3.79
N ILE A 367 9.09 13.00 4.20
CA ILE A 367 8.96 12.46 5.57
C ILE A 367 10.00 11.35 5.80
N VAL A 368 10.10 10.39 4.88
CA VAL A 368 11.07 9.29 4.97
C VAL A 368 12.50 9.78 4.93
N LEU A 369 12.79 10.72 4.04
CA LEU A 369 14.14 11.27 3.90
C LEU A 369 14.55 12.08 5.14
N ALA A 370 13.63 12.83 5.75
CA ALA A 370 13.89 13.51 7.02
C ALA A 370 14.17 12.51 8.16
N ASP A 371 13.40 11.41 8.22
CA ASP A 371 13.65 10.33 9.19
C ASP A 371 15.00 9.66 8.99
N LEU A 372 15.38 9.43 7.74
CA LEU A 372 16.69 8.91 7.41
C LEU A 372 17.80 9.87 7.83
N GLU A 373 17.66 11.17 7.55
CA GLU A 373 18.64 12.18 7.95
C GLU A 373 18.81 12.24 9.47
N GLU A 374 17.72 12.16 10.23
CA GLU A 374 17.75 12.10 11.68
C GLU A 374 18.52 10.86 12.18
N LEU A 375 18.29 9.69 11.59
CA LEU A 375 19.01 8.46 11.93
C LEU A 375 20.52 8.58 11.63
N LEU A 376 20.86 9.18 10.49
CA LEU A 376 22.25 9.37 10.07
C LEU A 376 23.01 10.40 10.92
N ALA A 377 22.29 11.31 11.58
CA ALA A 377 22.87 12.36 12.43
C ALA A 377 23.12 11.91 13.88
N GLN A 378 22.76 10.68 14.25
CA GLN A 378 23.02 10.13 15.60
C GLN A 378 24.52 9.92 15.84
N GLU A 379 24.96 9.99 17.10
CA GLU A 379 26.36 9.69 17.48
C GLU A 379 26.75 8.26 17.07
N GLU A 380 25.83 7.32 17.24
CA GLU A 380 25.96 5.92 16.83
C GLU A 380 24.81 5.56 15.86
N PRO A 381 24.95 5.87 14.56
CA PRO A 381 23.90 5.59 13.60
C PRO A 381 23.72 4.07 13.38
N PRO A 382 22.50 3.58 13.11
CA PRO A 382 22.26 2.17 12.82
C PRO A 382 23.08 1.71 11.60
N LEU A 383 23.76 0.56 11.70
CA LEU A 383 24.67 0.08 10.65
C LEU A 383 23.91 -0.40 9.40
N LYS A 384 22.69 -0.92 9.57
CA LYS A 384 21.82 -1.42 8.50
C LYS A 384 20.44 -0.79 8.58
N ILE A 385 20.13 0.07 7.62
CA ILE A 385 18.85 0.76 7.52
C ILE A 385 18.08 0.19 6.32
N GLY A 386 16.86 -0.30 6.54
CA GLY A 386 15.94 -0.72 5.47
C GLY A 386 14.91 0.37 5.20
N ILE A 387 14.55 0.59 3.94
CA ILE A 387 13.44 1.46 3.56
C ILE A 387 12.50 0.65 2.66
N ILE A 388 11.26 0.43 3.09
CA ILE A 388 10.24 -0.27 2.29
C ILE A 388 9.10 0.66 1.90
N TYR A 389 8.97 0.89 0.60
CA TYR A 389 8.00 1.81 0.01
C TYR A 389 7.57 1.33 -1.37
N GLY A 390 6.40 1.78 -1.83
CA GLY A 390 5.93 1.56 -3.20
C GLY A 390 7.03 1.87 -4.22
N ALA A 391 7.12 1.03 -5.26
CA ALA A 391 8.21 1.11 -6.23
C ALA A 391 8.34 2.46 -6.96
N ALA A 392 7.25 3.24 -7.07
CA ALA A 392 7.25 4.57 -7.65
C ALA A 392 8.11 5.59 -6.86
N HIS A 393 8.31 5.39 -5.55
CA HIS A 393 9.08 6.30 -4.70
C HIS A 393 10.61 6.09 -4.85
N GLN A 394 11.04 4.96 -5.39
CA GLN A 394 12.39 4.45 -5.20
C GLN A 394 13.44 5.19 -6.03
N SER A 395 13.07 5.66 -7.24
CA SER A 395 13.95 6.46 -8.10
C SER A 395 14.36 7.77 -7.43
N GLU A 396 13.45 8.42 -6.71
CA GLU A 396 13.73 9.64 -5.95
C GLU A 396 14.58 9.39 -4.71
N PHE A 397 14.29 8.32 -3.95
CA PHE A 397 15.15 7.93 -2.82
C PHE A 397 16.58 7.66 -3.26
N GLN A 398 16.76 6.93 -4.37
CA GLN A 398 18.09 6.71 -4.94
C GLN A 398 18.78 8.03 -5.30
N ALA A 399 18.06 8.97 -5.93
CA ALA A 399 18.62 10.26 -6.29
C ALA A 399 19.06 11.05 -5.05
N ALA A 400 18.23 11.05 -3.99
CA ALA A 400 18.53 11.71 -2.72
C ALA A 400 19.75 11.08 -2.02
N LEU A 401 19.85 9.75 -2.01
CA LEU A 401 21.03 9.03 -1.48
C LEU A 401 22.29 9.36 -2.27
N THR A 402 22.21 9.35 -3.60
CA THR A 402 23.35 9.65 -4.49
C THR A 402 23.85 11.08 -4.27
N ALA A 403 22.94 12.05 -4.13
CA ALA A 403 23.28 13.43 -3.83
C ALA A 403 24.00 13.61 -2.47
N LYS A 404 23.82 12.66 -1.54
CA LYS A 404 24.49 12.60 -0.24
C LYS A 404 25.78 11.76 -0.25
N GLY A 405 26.25 11.33 -1.42
CA GLY A 405 27.48 10.54 -1.56
C GLY A 405 27.32 9.04 -1.30
N PHE A 406 26.08 8.53 -1.24
CA PHE A 406 25.83 7.10 -1.17
C PHE A 406 25.71 6.50 -2.57
N PHE A 407 26.40 5.39 -2.82
CA PHE A 407 26.39 4.73 -4.12
C PHE A 407 25.86 3.30 -4.01
N SER A 408 25.19 2.84 -5.07
CA SER A 408 24.64 1.49 -5.14
C SER A 408 25.77 0.46 -5.09
N THR A 409 25.71 -0.45 -4.11
CA THR A 409 26.69 -1.53 -3.91
C THR A 409 26.15 -2.89 -4.38
N GLU A 410 24.83 -3.09 -4.31
CA GLU A 410 24.19 -4.35 -4.63
C GLU A 410 22.76 -4.11 -5.13
N THR A 411 22.31 -4.91 -6.10
CA THR A 411 20.88 -4.97 -6.49
C THR A 411 20.44 -6.42 -6.52
N THR A 412 19.40 -6.73 -5.75
CA THR A 412 18.75 -8.05 -5.75
C THR A 412 17.38 -7.93 -6.38
N TRP A 413 17.04 -8.85 -7.28
CA TRP A 413 15.74 -8.89 -7.95
C TRP A 413 14.90 -10.03 -7.39
N ARG A 414 13.66 -9.74 -7.02
CA ARG A 414 12.73 -10.69 -6.43
C ARG A 414 11.46 -10.74 -7.27
N THR A 415 10.96 -11.94 -7.57
CA THR A 415 9.68 -12.10 -8.27
C THR A 415 8.54 -11.74 -7.33
N ALA A 416 7.84 -10.64 -7.62
CA ALA A 416 6.65 -10.22 -6.89
C ALA A 416 5.41 -10.96 -7.39
N ALA A 417 5.31 -11.23 -8.69
CA ALA A 417 4.25 -12.03 -9.28
C ALA A 417 4.76 -12.75 -10.53
N ARG A 418 4.22 -13.93 -10.82
CA ARG A 418 4.46 -14.63 -12.10
C ARG A 418 3.19 -15.19 -12.72
N VAL A 419 3.24 -15.35 -14.04
CA VAL A 419 2.24 -16.02 -14.86
C VAL A 419 2.93 -17.07 -15.73
N ASP A 420 2.43 -18.30 -15.69
CA ASP A 420 2.77 -19.32 -16.68
C ASP A 420 1.85 -19.15 -17.88
N LEU A 421 2.42 -18.76 -19.02
CA LEU A 421 1.67 -18.48 -20.23
C LEU A 421 1.14 -19.75 -20.90
N ASP A 422 1.77 -20.90 -20.69
CA ASP A 422 1.29 -22.18 -21.24
C ASP A 422 0.19 -22.77 -20.34
N GLY A 423 0.23 -22.47 -19.04
CA GLY A 423 -0.81 -22.78 -18.07
C GLY A 423 -2.11 -21.98 -18.20
N LEU A 424 -2.19 -21.03 -19.14
CA LEU A 424 -3.39 -20.21 -19.39
C LEU A 424 -4.53 -21.01 -20.04
N GLY A 425 -4.22 -22.14 -20.71
CA GLY A 425 -5.21 -22.89 -21.49
C GLY A 425 -5.69 -22.16 -22.75
N LEU A 426 -4.91 -21.17 -23.22
CA LEU A 426 -5.17 -20.42 -24.44
C LEU A 426 -4.03 -20.65 -25.45
N PRO A 427 -4.30 -20.62 -26.77
CA PRO A 427 -3.25 -20.67 -27.79
C PRO A 427 -2.25 -19.54 -27.62
N ARG A 428 -0.95 -19.85 -27.71
CA ARG A 428 0.13 -18.86 -27.50
C ARG A 428 0.04 -17.65 -28.45
N ALA A 429 -0.47 -17.86 -29.66
CA ALA A 429 -0.72 -16.79 -30.62
C ALA A 429 -1.75 -15.76 -30.08
N GLN A 430 -2.81 -16.24 -29.43
CA GLN A 430 -3.83 -15.39 -28.82
C GLN A 430 -3.26 -14.59 -27.65
N VAL A 431 -2.52 -15.26 -26.76
CA VAL A 431 -1.85 -14.62 -25.61
C VAL A 431 -0.90 -13.52 -26.08
N ASN A 432 -0.02 -13.84 -27.04
CA ASN A 432 0.93 -12.88 -27.60
C ASN A 432 0.25 -11.70 -28.32
N TRP A 433 -0.91 -11.95 -28.96
CA TRP A 433 -1.71 -10.87 -29.54
C TRP A 433 -2.25 -9.92 -28.47
N THR A 434 -2.80 -10.45 -27.38
CA THR A 434 -3.32 -9.64 -26.26
C THR A 434 -2.22 -8.78 -25.65
N ARG A 435 -1.04 -9.35 -25.39
CA ARG A 435 0.12 -8.61 -24.87
C ARG A 435 0.56 -7.47 -25.80
N ARG A 436 0.65 -7.73 -27.11
CA ARG A 436 0.96 -6.68 -28.10
C ARG A 436 -0.13 -5.61 -28.21
N ALA A 437 -1.40 -5.96 -28.05
CA ALA A 437 -2.49 -5.00 -28.01
C ALA A 437 -2.38 -4.10 -26.77
N LEU A 438 -2.11 -4.69 -25.60
CA LEU A 438 -1.90 -3.97 -24.35
C LEU A 438 -0.69 -3.03 -24.43
N ALA A 439 0.46 -3.52 -24.90
CA ALA A 439 1.67 -2.71 -25.06
C ALA A 439 1.42 -1.48 -25.93
N ARG A 440 0.75 -1.65 -27.08
CA ARG A 440 0.36 -0.53 -27.96
C ARG A 440 -0.60 0.45 -27.28
N SER A 441 -1.54 -0.05 -26.49
CA SER A 441 -2.45 0.80 -25.71
C SER A 441 -1.68 1.63 -24.68
N ILE A 442 -0.73 1.03 -23.96
CA ILE A 442 0.10 1.75 -22.99
C ILE A 442 0.98 2.79 -23.71
N ASP A 443 1.62 2.42 -24.83
CA ASP A 443 2.43 3.34 -25.64
C ASP A 443 1.63 4.56 -26.10
N SER A 444 0.33 4.39 -26.36
CA SER A 444 -0.54 5.48 -26.76
C SER A 444 -0.96 6.41 -25.61
N MET A 445 -0.89 5.94 -24.35
CA MET A 445 -1.18 6.74 -23.16
C MET A 445 0.03 7.51 -22.66
N VAL A 446 1.24 6.96 -22.88
CA VAL A 446 2.51 7.56 -22.45
C VAL A 446 2.95 8.71 -23.39
N LYS A 447 2.48 8.70 -24.63
CA LYS A 447 2.70 9.78 -25.62
C LYS A 447 1.68 10.90 -25.46
#